data_AF-A0A1Y1ZG68-F1
#
_entry.id   AF-A0A1Y1ZG68-F1
#
_cell.length_a   1.000
_cell.length_b   1.000
_cell.length_c   1.000
_cell.angle_alpha   90.00
_cell.angle_beta   90.00
_cell.angle_gamma   90.00
#
_symmetry.space_group_name_H-M   'P 1'
#
loop_
_entity.id
_entity.type
_entity.pdbx_description
1 polymer ?
#
loop_
_entity_poly.entity_id
_entity_poly.type
_entity_poly.pdbx_seq_one_letter_code
_entity_poly.pdbx_strand_id
1 'polypeptide(L)'
;MSQLDIPNRAAIITLYLTGSGWTQISTMLAVSPTGAQTLFKRVCARAGVPPHRDPHQLSLLLKHLDDSLRSGRPEQFPEGSAVANALRETALRDEAHQDQPHKRTIEEVEEAEGVRIPYSTGYKVLKTEEVVKRSAPRKICLDAENKEFRH
;
A
#
# COMPACT_ATOMS: atom_id res chain seq x y z
N MET A 1 12.06 4.66 7.00
CA MET A 1 13.16 3.73 7.38
C MET A 1 13.45 2.90 6.15
N SER A 2 14.70 2.89 5.67
CA SER A 2 15.14 1.99 4.61
C SER A 2 14.77 0.56 5.01
N GLN A 3 14.10 -0.15 4.10
CA GLN A 3 13.64 -1.51 4.33
C GLN A 3 14.88 -2.38 4.52
N LEU A 4 15.09 -2.90 5.73
CA LEU A 4 16.18 -3.83 6.00
C LEU A 4 16.02 -5.02 5.05
N ASP A 5 17.09 -5.49 4.43
CA ASP A 5 17.06 -6.68 3.60
C ASP A 5 16.85 -7.95 4.44
N ILE A 6 16.44 -9.04 3.78
CA ILE A 6 16.14 -10.32 4.45
C ILE A 6 17.36 -10.84 5.25
N PRO A 7 18.61 -10.79 4.73
CA PRO A 7 19.79 -11.22 5.49
C PRO A 7 19.98 -10.45 6.80
N ASN A 8 19.90 -9.12 6.80
CA ASN A 8 20.06 -8.36 8.04
C ASN A 8 18.93 -8.64 9.03
N ARG A 9 17.70 -8.84 8.55
CA ARG A 9 16.59 -9.23 9.44
C ARG A 9 16.84 -10.60 10.10
N ALA A 10 17.31 -11.58 9.33
CA ALA A 10 17.66 -12.89 9.84
C ALA A 10 18.80 -12.81 10.86
N ALA A 11 19.84 -12.03 10.55
CA ALA A 11 20.97 -11.80 11.44
C ALA A 11 20.56 -11.14 12.75
N ILE A 12 19.71 -10.10 12.71
CA ILE A 12 19.19 -9.43 13.92
C ILE A 12 18.50 -10.45 14.85
N ILE A 13 17.59 -11.26 14.30
CA ILE A 13 16.84 -12.25 15.09
C ILE A 13 17.79 -13.30 15.65
N THR A 14 18.66 -13.86 14.80
CA THR A 14 19.59 -14.92 15.20
C THR A 14 20.51 -14.45 16.30
N LEU A 15 21.21 -13.32 16.11
CA LEU A 15 22.14 -12.76 17.09
C LEU A 15 21.46 -12.44 18.43
N TYR A 16 20.24 -11.88 18.38
CA TYR A 16 19.51 -11.58 19.61
C TYR A 16 19.13 -12.84 20.38
N LEU A 17 18.63 -13.87 19.69
CA LEU A 17 18.27 -15.14 20.31
C LEU A 17 19.48 -15.91 20.83
N THR A 18 20.65 -15.81 20.17
CA THR A 18 21.89 -16.48 20.59
C THR A 18 22.65 -15.75 21.70
N GLY A 19 22.20 -14.58 22.15
CA GLY A 19 22.73 -13.92 23.34
C GLY A 19 23.25 -12.49 23.14
N SER A 20 23.39 -11.99 21.92
CA SER A 20 23.94 -10.65 21.66
C SER A 20 22.99 -9.55 22.10
N GLY A 21 23.53 -8.52 22.77
CA GLY A 21 22.76 -7.34 23.17
C GLY A 21 22.41 -6.44 21.98
N TRP A 22 21.35 -5.65 22.09
CA TRP A 22 20.89 -4.76 21.01
C TRP A 22 21.96 -3.77 20.51
N THR A 23 22.76 -3.21 21.42
CA THR A 23 23.86 -2.31 21.07
C THR A 23 24.92 -3.03 20.23
N GLN A 24 25.27 -4.26 20.61
CA GLN A 24 26.25 -5.08 19.88
C GLN A 24 25.74 -5.41 18.47
N ILE A 25 24.47 -5.81 18.35
CA ILE A 25 23.83 -6.12 17.05
C ILE A 25 23.80 -4.86 16.16
N SER A 26 23.45 -3.72 16.76
CA SER A 26 23.43 -2.42 16.06
C SER A 26 24.80 -2.06 15.49
N THR A 27 25.86 -2.22 16.28
CA THR A 27 27.23 -1.99 15.81
C THR A 27 27.65 -2.98 14.73
N MET A 28 27.35 -4.27 14.88
CA MET A 28 27.75 -5.31 13.92
C MET A 28 27.07 -5.17 12.56
N LEU A 29 25.79 -4.79 12.55
CA LEU A 29 24.98 -4.74 11.33
C LEU A 29 24.77 -3.31 10.79
N ALA A 30 25.37 -2.31 11.46
CA ALA A 30 25.17 -0.89 11.15
C ALA A 30 23.68 -0.48 11.07
N VAL A 31 22.85 -1.03 11.96
CA VAL A 31 21.40 -0.76 12.04
C VAL A 31 21.05 0.03 13.30
N SER A 32 19.95 0.80 13.28
CA SER A 32 19.44 1.46 14.49
C SER A 32 19.03 0.43 15.55
N PRO A 33 19.45 0.59 16.83
CA PRO A 33 19.02 -0.31 17.92
C PRO A 33 17.50 -0.36 18.07
N THR A 34 16.84 0.80 17.98
CA THR A 34 15.38 0.93 18.04
C THR A 34 14.72 0.23 16.86
N GLY A 35 15.32 0.34 15.66
CA GLY A 35 14.84 -0.36 14.47
C GLY A 35 14.92 -1.87 14.58
N ALA A 36 16.05 -2.40 15.08
CA ALA A 36 16.25 -3.82 15.33
C ALA A 36 15.26 -4.38 16.36
N GLN A 37 15.05 -3.66 17.47
CA GLN A 37 14.06 -4.03 18.49
C GLN A 37 12.63 -4.03 17.94
N THR A 38 12.27 -3.01 17.16
CA THR A 38 10.94 -2.89 16.56
C THR A 38 10.70 -3.96 15.50
N LEU A 39 11.71 -4.32 14.71
CA LEU A 39 11.67 -5.46 13.82
C LEU A 39 11.40 -6.75 14.61
N PHE A 40 12.19 -7.04 15.64
CA PHE A 40 12.03 -8.25 16.45
C PHE A 40 10.61 -8.38 17.02
N LYS A 41 10.10 -7.33 17.66
CA LYS A 41 8.73 -7.29 18.18
C LYS A 41 7.67 -7.58 17.11
N ARG A 42 7.83 -7.00 15.91
CA ARG A 42 6.90 -7.23 14.80
C ARG A 42 6.95 -8.65 14.28
N VAL A 43 8.14 -9.26 14.20
CA VAL A 43 8.28 -10.66 13.77
C VAL A 43 7.67 -11.61 14.81
N CYS A 44 7.91 -11.38 16.10
CA CYS A 44 7.26 -12.13 17.18
C CYS A 44 5.74 -12.02 17.13
N ALA A 45 5.20 -10.82 16.90
CA ALA A 45 3.76 -10.60 16.77
C ALA A 45 3.16 -11.36 15.57
N ARG A 46 3.85 -11.42 14.43
CA ARG A 46 3.42 -12.22 13.27
C ARG A 46 3.44 -13.72 13.53
N ALA A 47 4.46 -14.18 14.26
CA ALA A 47 4.61 -15.57 14.63
C ALA A 47 3.67 -15.99 15.79
N GLY A 48 2.98 -15.04 16.42
CA GLY A 48 2.10 -15.30 17.57
C GLY A 48 2.85 -15.69 18.84
N VAL A 49 4.11 -15.29 19.00
CA VAL A 49 4.96 -15.64 20.15
C VAL A 49 5.35 -14.41 20.99
N PRO A 50 5.64 -14.58 22.29
CA PRO A 50 6.05 -13.46 23.13
C PRO A 50 7.46 -13.00 22.75
N PRO A 51 7.76 -11.68 22.75
CA PRO A 51 9.05 -11.14 22.34
C PRO A 51 10.10 -11.28 23.45
N HIS A 52 10.48 -12.52 23.77
CA HIS A 52 11.53 -12.85 24.73
C HIS A 52 12.67 -13.60 24.06
N ARG A 53 13.82 -13.64 24.73
CA ARG A 53 14.98 -14.37 24.24
C ARG A 53 14.77 -15.87 24.48
N ASP A 54 14.30 -16.56 23.45
CA ASP A 54 14.14 -18.02 23.43
C ASP A 54 14.69 -18.60 22.11
N PRO A 55 15.85 -19.29 22.15
CA PRO A 55 16.46 -19.90 20.97
C PRO A 55 15.55 -20.90 20.24
N HIS A 56 14.61 -21.55 20.93
CA HIS A 56 13.71 -22.52 20.32
C HIS A 56 12.74 -21.89 19.31
N GLN A 57 12.53 -20.57 19.40
CA GLN A 57 11.67 -19.82 18.48
C GLN A 57 12.36 -19.46 17.17
N LEU A 58 13.67 -19.66 17.03
CA LEU A 58 14.43 -19.19 15.87
C LEU A 58 13.85 -19.69 14.54
N SER A 59 13.63 -21.00 14.42
CA SER A 59 13.11 -21.60 13.19
C SER A 59 11.73 -21.09 12.82
N LEU A 60 10.90 -20.75 13.81
CA LEU A 60 9.59 -20.15 13.62
C LEU A 60 9.72 -18.70 13.16
N LEU A 61 10.50 -17.88 13.88
CA LEU A 61 10.67 -16.45 13.57
C LEU A 61 11.29 -16.21 12.19
N LEU A 62 12.21 -17.08 11.76
CA LEU A 62 12.82 -16.99 10.43
C LEU A 62 11.81 -17.18 9.28
N LYS A 63 10.67 -17.84 9.51
CA LYS A 63 9.58 -17.95 8.52
C LYS A 63 8.81 -16.64 8.34
N HIS A 64 8.93 -15.70 9.29
CA HIS A 64 8.18 -14.45 9.33
C HIS A 64 9.08 -13.21 9.10
N LEU A 65 10.23 -13.40 8.45
CA LEU A 65 11.19 -12.34 8.09
C LEU A 65 10.64 -11.32 7.10
N ASP A 66 9.56 -11.65 6.39
CA ASP A 66 8.93 -10.72 5.48
C ASP A 66 8.26 -9.59 6.27
N ASP A 67 9.01 -8.50 6.41
CA ASP A 67 8.61 -7.21 6.91
C ASP A 67 8.15 -6.34 5.73
N SER A 68 7.22 -6.86 4.94
CA SER A 68 6.33 -6.02 4.17
C SER A 68 5.60 -5.15 5.18
N LEU A 69 6.03 -3.89 5.32
CA LEU A 69 5.32 -2.91 6.10
C LEU A 69 3.85 -2.99 5.67
N ARG A 70 2.94 -3.36 6.56
CA ARG A 70 1.53 -2.95 6.43
C ARG A 70 1.52 -1.42 6.65
N SER A 71 2.13 -0.68 5.73
CA SER A 71 2.18 0.77 5.78
C SER A 71 0.85 1.28 5.27
N GLY A 72 -0.10 1.43 6.18
CA GLY A 72 -1.36 2.06 5.86
C GLY A 72 -2.35 1.89 6.99
N ARG A 73 -3.07 2.98 7.30
CA ARG A 73 -4.40 2.87 7.86
C ARG A 73 -5.18 1.92 6.95
N PRO A 74 -5.95 0.94 7.49
CA PRO A 74 -6.78 0.08 6.66
C PRO A 74 -7.62 0.95 5.73
N GLU A 75 -7.61 0.61 4.44
CA GLU A 75 -8.37 1.34 3.43
C GLU A 75 -9.85 1.29 3.81
N GLN A 76 -10.50 2.46 3.80
CA GLN A 76 -11.87 2.59 4.30
C GLN A 76 -12.87 1.82 3.42
N PHE A 77 -12.58 1.71 2.12
CA PHE A 77 -13.36 0.97 1.14
C PHE A 77 -12.38 0.13 0.31
N PRO A 78 -12.05 -1.10 0.76
CA PRO A 78 -11.15 -1.96 0.01
C PRO A 78 -11.80 -2.40 -1.30
N GLU A 79 -10.96 -2.78 -2.26
CA GLU A 79 -11.40 -3.38 -3.53
C GLU A 79 -12.38 -4.55 -3.28
N GLY A 80 -13.48 -4.58 -4.03
CA GLY A 80 -14.53 -5.58 -3.87
C GLY A 80 -15.50 -5.35 -2.70
N SER A 81 -15.35 -4.27 -1.93
CA SER A 81 -16.36 -3.86 -0.94
C SER A 81 -17.65 -3.39 -1.64
N ALA A 82 -18.79 -3.42 -0.94
CA ALA A 82 -20.09 -2.98 -1.49
C ALA A 82 -20.01 -1.56 -2.06
N VAL A 83 -19.40 -0.64 -1.32
CA VAL A 83 -19.20 0.76 -1.75
C VAL A 83 -18.25 0.85 -2.95
N ALA A 84 -17.19 0.05 -2.99
CA ALA A 84 -16.25 0.05 -4.12
C ALA A 84 -16.92 -0.47 -5.41
N ASN A 85 -17.65 -1.58 -5.31
CA ASN A 85 -18.42 -2.13 -6.43
C ASN A 85 -19.50 -1.15 -6.90
N ALA A 86 -20.24 -0.52 -5.98
CA ALA A 86 -21.25 0.48 -6.32
C ALA A 86 -20.65 1.70 -7.03
N LEU A 87 -19.49 2.19 -6.58
CA LEU A 87 -18.75 3.27 -7.26
C LEU A 87 -18.35 2.88 -8.69
N ARG A 88 -17.87 1.65 -8.89
CA ARG A 88 -17.50 1.14 -10.21
C ARG A 88 -18.70 0.94 -11.13
N GLU A 89 -19.75 0.30 -10.64
CA GLU A 89 -20.97 0.06 -11.41
C GLU A 89 -21.62 1.37 -11.84
N THR A 90 -21.71 2.35 -10.93
CA THR A 90 -22.29 3.67 -11.23
C THR A 90 -21.44 4.43 -12.25
N ALA A 91 -20.11 4.38 -12.12
CA ALA A 91 -19.21 5.05 -13.06
C ALA A 91 -19.18 4.41 -14.46
N LEU A 92 -19.48 3.12 -14.58
CA LEU A 92 -19.46 2.37 -15.85
C LEU A 92 -20.86 2.16 -16.45
N ARG A 93 -21.91 2.71 -15.82
CA ARG A 93 -23.31 2.40 -16.11
C ARG A 93 -23.74 2.70 -17.55
N ASP A 94 -23.36 3.86 -18.09
CA ASP A 94 -23.63 4.25 -19.48
C ASP A 94 -22.59 5.26 -19.99
N GLU A 95 -22.62 5.58 -21.29
CA GLU A 95 -21.67 6.53 -21.91
C GLU A 95 -21.73 7.94 -21.30
N ALA A 96 -22.88 8.37 -20.80
CA ALA A 96 -23.03 9.68 -20.17
C ALA A 96 -22.39 9.73 -18.77
N HIS A 97 -22.43 8.63 -18.02
CA HIS A 97 -21.81 8.48 -16.71
C HIS A 97 -20.28 8.31 -16.81
N GLN A 98 -19.76 7.78 -17.93
CA GLN A 98 -18.31 7.72 -18.17
C GLN A 98 -17.65 9.10 -18.32
N ASP A 99 -18.39 10.08 -18.85
CA ASP A 99 -17.92 11.47 -19.02
C ASP A 99 -18.36 12.38 -17.86
N GLN A 100 -19.12 11.85 -16.91
CA GLN A 100 -19.60 12.59 -15.75
C GLN A 100 -18.45 12.85 -14.75
N PRO A 101 -18.44 14.02 -14.07
CA PRO A 101 -17.46 14.27 -13.02
C PRO A 101 -17.57 13.24 -11.89
N HIS A 102 -16.44 12.65 -11.49
CA HIS A 102 -16.37 11.66 -10.40
C HIS A 102 -17.04 12.11 -9.09
N LYS A 103 -17.12 13.42 -8.83
CA LYS A 103 -17.82 13.97 -7.66
C LYS A 103 -19.30 13.58 -7.65
N ARG A 104 -19.98 13.62 -8.81
CA ARG A 104 -21.39 13.27 -8.91
C ARG A 104 -21.62 11.77 -8.71
N THR A 105 -20.78 10.93 -9.32
CA THR A 105 -20.81 9.48 -9.10
C THR A 105 -20.63 9.13 -7.62
N ILE A 106 -19.73 9.83 -6.92
CA ILE A 106 -19.53 9.63 -5.47
C ILE A 106 -20.78 10.06 -4.70
N GLU A 107 -21.36 11.22 -5.01
CA GLU A 107 -22.59 11.70 -4.35
C GLU A 107 -23.78 10.75 -4.55
N GLU A 108 -23.94 10.20 -5.76
CA GLU A 108 -24.99 9.21 -6.07
C GLU A 108 -24.82 7.92 -5.26
N VAL A 109 -23.59 7.43 -5.10
CA VAL A 109 -23.31 6.24 -4.29
C VAL A 109 -23.40 6.53 -2.79
N GLU A 110 -23.02 7.73 -2.34
CA GLU A 110 -23.24 8.16 -0.95
C GLU A 110 -24.74 8.14 -0.59
N GLU A 111 -25.60 8.61 -1.49
CA GLU A 111 -27.05 8.61 -1.32
C GLU A 111 -27.64 7.19 -1.35
N ALA A 112 -27.18 6.34 -2.28
CA ALA A 112 -27.67 4.97 -2.43
C ALA A 112 -27.26 4.04 -1.27
N GLU A 113 -26.00 4.13 -0.83
CA GLU A 113 -25.44 3.26 0.22
C GLU A 113 -25.64 3.83 1.63
N GLY A 114 -26.04 5.11 1.76
CA GLY A 114 -26.24 5.77 3.05
C GLY A 114 -24.94 5.97 3.85
N VAL A 115 -23.79 5.94 3.19
CA VAL A 115 -22.46 6.05 3.80
C VAL A 115 -21.75 7.31 3.29
N ARG A 116 -21.09 8.03 4.20
CA ARG A 116 -20.24 9.17 3.83
C ARG A 116 -18.93 8.68 3.18
N ILE A 117 -18.69 9.09 1.95
CA ILE A 117 -17.52 8.82 1.13
C ILE A 117 -16.79 10.15 0.86
N PRO A 118 -15.68 10.44 1.58
CA PRO A 118 -14.86 11.60 1.26
C PRO A 118 -14.38 11.54 -0.19
N TYR A 119 -14.41 12.68 -0.90
CA TYR A 119 -14.04 12.75 -2.32
C TYR A 119 -12.67 12.12 -2.61
N SER A 120 -11.67 12.39 -1.77
CA SER A 120 -10.32 11.84 -1.93
C SER A 120 -10.25 10.32 -1.77
N THR A 121 -11.16 9.72 -1.00
CA THR A 121 -11.28 8.27 -0.84
C THR A 121 -12.01 7.66 -2.03
N GLY A 122 -13.18 8.21 -2.41
CA GLY A 122 -13.93 7.71 -3.58
C GLY A 122 -13.13 7.82 -4.89
N TYR A 123 -12.42 8.94 -5.08
CA TYR A 123 -11.54 9.11 -6.23
C TYR A 123 -10.38 8.12 -6.26
N LYS A 124 -9.81 7.75 -5.10
CA LYS A 124 -8.79 6.69 -5.03
C LYS A 124 -9.35 5.36 -5.46
N VAL A 125 -10.54 4.98 -4.98
CA VAL A 125 -11.20 3.72 -5.37
C VAL A 125 -11.43 3.68 -6.88
N LEU A 126 -12.03 4.72 -7.46
CA LEU A 126 -12.25 4.82 -8.91
C LEU A 126 -10.94 4.75 -9.72
N LYS A 127 -9.85 5.30 -9.18
CA LYS A 127 -8.53 5.23 -9.81
C LYS A 127 -7.89 3.84 -9.72
N THR A 128 -8.02 3.18 -8.56
CA THR A 128 -7.47 1.85 -8.31
C THR A 128 -8.17 0.79 -9.15
N GLU A 129 -9.49 0.87 -9.29
CA GLU A 129 -10.29 -0.05 -10.11
C GLU A 129 -10.23 0.25 -11.62
N GLU A 130 -9.27 1.06 -12.06
CA GLU A 130 -9.04 1.48 -13.45
C GLU A 130 -10.25 2.10 -14.16
N VAL A 131 -11.24 2.57 -13.41
CA VAL A 131 -12.42 3.28 -13.93
C VAL A 131 -12.02 4.65 -14.50
N VAL A 132 -10.96 5.25 -13.95
CA VAL A 132 -10.34 6.44 -14.54
C VAL A 132 -9.64 6.05 -15.84
N LYS A 133 -10.25 6.38 -16.99
CA LYS A 133 -9.55 6.36 -18.29
C LYS A 133 -8.22 7.10 -18.12
N ARG A 134 -7.09 6.38 -18.19
CA ARG A 134 -5.78 7.01 -18.43
C ARG A 134 -5.96 7.78 -19.73
N SER A 135 -5.99 9.10 -19.64
CA SER A 135 -6.20 9.96 -20.81
C SER A 135 -5.24 9.49 -21.90
N ALA A 136 -5.76 9.00 -23.02
CA ALA A 136 -4.92 8.77 -24.18
C ALA A 136 -4.23 10.10 -24.52
N PRO A 137 -2.93 10.10 -24.88
CA PRO A 137 -2.28 11.33 -25.30
C PRO A 137 -3.14 12.00 -26.36
N ARG A 138 -3.54 13.25 -26.12
CA ARG A 138 -4.33 14.01 -27.09
C ARG A 138 -3.60 13.91 -28.43
N LYS A 139 -4.23 13.34 -29.46
CA LYS A 139 -3.72 13.49 -30.82
C LYS A 139 -3.64 14.99 -31.06
N ILE A 140 -2.42 15.51 -31.18
CA ILE A 140 -2.22 16.86 -31.66
C ILE A 140 -2.70 16.82 -33.11
N CYS A 141 -3.91 17.33 -33.36
CA CYS A 141 -4.29 17.67 -34.72
C CYS A 141 -3.36 18.80 -35.13
N LEU A 142 -2.48 18.52 -36.11
CA LEU A 142 -1.76 19.59 -36.78
C LEU A 142 -2.81 20.38 -37.57
N ASP A 143 -3.26 21.49 -37.00
CA ASP A 143 -4.06 22.46 -37.74
C ASP A 143 -3.27 22.93 -38.96
N ALA A 144 -3.96 23.36 -40.02
CA ALA A 144 -3.33 23.68 -41.31
C ALA A 144 -2.18 24.71 -41.19
N GLU A 145 -2.19 25.55 -40.15
CA GLU A 145 -1.15 26.52 -39.81
C GLU A 145 0.19 25.87 -39.40
N ASN A 146 0.21 24.63 -38.90
CA ASN A 146 1.44 23.94 -38.51
C ASN A 146 2.10 23.13 -39.63
N LYS A 147 1.55 23.15 -40.85
CA LYS A 147 2.19 22.50 -42.02
C LYS A 147 3.36 23.31 -42.60
N GLU A 148 3.45 24.60 -42.31
CA GLU A 148 4.44 25.49 -42.95
C GLU A 148 5.87 25.35 -42.42
N PHE A 149 6.09 24.67 -41.29
CA PHE A 149 7.44 24.45 -40.74
C PHE A 149 8.21 23.28 -41.39
N ARG A 150 7.83 22.85 -42.61
CA ARG A 150 8.48 21.75 -43.35
C ARG A 150 9.13 22.15 -44.67
N HIS A 151 9.59 23.40 -44.77
CA HIS A 151 10.54 23.80 -45.82
C HIS A 151 11.89 24.19 -45.21
#